data_AF-A0A7W0T1U4-F1
#
_entry.id   AF-A0A7W0T1U4-F1
#
_cell.length_a   1.000
_cell.length_b   1.000
_cell.length_c   1.000
_cell.angle_alpha   90.00
_cell.angle_beta   90.00
_cell.angle_gamma   90.00
#
_symmetry.space_group_name_H-M   'P 1'
#
loop_
_entity.id
_entity.type
_entity.pdbx_description
1 polymer ?
#
loop_
_entity_poly.entity_id
_entity_poly.type
_entity_poly.pdbx_seq_one_letter_code
_entity_poly.pdbx_strand_id
1 'polypeptide(L)'
;MKLKAWLVMAMLAGGVTFGIRGGCVNQSSPPDEELAEHLDQLCEIARDHIEAPEKGVRKLGRYLGKHADDMFGDFGGTLAVIERIDDDRKHDDRARVARDRIQKPLRTCERDWERFADAVEADPAAAALVDRFARRLNRTFEIIFSSTESSPRLRTLPRQLLERFER
;
A
#
# COMPACT_ATOMS: atom_id res chain seq x y z
N MET A 1 -19.51 -0.67 -2.12
CA MET A 1 -18.52 0.38 -1.75
C MET A 1 -17.71 0.06 -0.46
N LYS A 2 -17.23 -1.18 -0.26
CA LYS A 2 -16.37 -1.53 0.90
C LYS A 2 -14.96 -2.02 0.50
N LEU A 3 -14.74 -2.42 -0.76
CA LEU A 3 -13.43 -2.83 -1.28
C LEU A 3 -12.38 -1.69 -1.28
N LYS A 4 -12.82 -0.44 -1.47
CA LYS A 4 -11.93 0.73 -1.54
C LYS A 4 -11.12 0.94 -0.26
N ALA A 5 -11.65 0.53 0.91
CA ALA A 5 -10.98 0.71 2.19
C ALA A 5 -9.84 -0.29 2.42
N TRP A 6 -9.92 -1.51 1.87
CA TRP A 6 -8.92 -2.54 2.14
C TRP A 6 -7.65 -2.37 1.31
N LEU A 7 -7.78 -1.93 0.05
CA LEU A 7 -6.61 -1.56 -0.78
C LEU A 7 -5.82 -0.41 -0.16
N VAL A 8 -6.51 0.59 0.40
CA VAL A 8 -5.89 1.73 1.09
C VAL A 8 -5.26 1.30 2.43
N MET A 9 -5.91 0.42 3.20
CA MET A 9 -5.35 -0.12 4.45
C MET A 9 -4.10 -0.98 4.23
N ALA A 10 -4.07 -1.78 3.15
CA ALA A 10 -2.88 -2.54 2.78
C ALA A 10 -1.71 -1.59 2.45
N MET A 11 -1.99 -0.46 1.78
CA MET A 11 -0.98 0.54 1.41
C MET A 11 -0.44 1.40 2.59
N LEU A 12 -1.17 1.51 3.71
CA LEU A 12 -0.76 2.38 4.82
C LEU A 12 0.10 1.67 5.89
N ALA A 13 0.19 0.33 5.87
CA ALA A 13 0.83 -0.42 6.94
C ALA A 13 2.32 -0.77 6.70
N GLY A 14 2.91 -0.40 5.55
CA GLY A 14 4.24 -0.87 5.12
C GLY A 14 5.29 0.21 4.85
N GLY A 15 5.13 1.43 5.34
CA GLY A 15 5.88 2.58 4.82
C GLY A 15 6.88 3.25 5.77
N VAL A 16 7.76 2.53 6.47
CA VAL A 16 8.99 3.15 7.04
C VAL A 16 10.19 2.18 6.97
N THR A 17 10.79 2.06 5.80
CA THR A 17 12.22 1.74 5.69
C THR A 17 12.85 2.65 4.65
N PHE A 18 13.41 3.76 5.14
CA PHE A 18 14.19 4.70 4.36
C PHE A 18 15.53 4.04 3.99
N GLY A 19 15.58 3.39 2.83
CA GLY A 19 16.83 2.91 2.25
C GLY A 19 17.57 4.09 1.62
N ILE A 20 18.55 4.64 2.33
CA ILE A 20 19.60 5.48 1.75
C ILE A 20 20.39 4.60 0.78
N ARG A 21 19.92 4.50 -0.47
CA ARG A 21 20.74 4.06 -1.59
C ARG A 21 21.25 5.33 -2.26
N GLY A 22 22.38 5.81 -1.73
CA GLY A 22 23.16 6.86 -2.35
C GLY A 22 23.64 6.42 -3.73
N GLY A 23 23.77 7.42 -4.61
CA GLY A 23 24.47 7.30 -5.88
C GLY A 23 23.54 7.30 -7.08
N CYS A 24 23.46 8.46 -7.74
CA CYS A 24 23.24 8.66 -9.17
C CYS A 24 22.97 7.38 -9.98
N VAL A 25 21.71 6.97 -10.09
CA VAL A 25 21.27 6.09 -11.17
C VAL A 25 20.04 6.74 -11.77
N ASN A 26 20.13 6.96 -13.08
CA ASN A 26 19.09 7.40 -13.98
C ASN A 26 17.75 6.68 -13.68
N GLN A 27 16.90 7.23 -12.83
CA GLN A 27 15.49 6.82 -12.76
C GLN A 27 14.83 7.39 -14.00
N SER A 28 14.63 6.54 -14.99
CA SER A 28 14.06 6.87 -16.30
C SER A 28 12.67 7.50 -16.19
N SER A 29 11.93 7.18 -15.11
CA SER A 29 10.57 7.64 -14.86
C SER A 29 10.38 8.10 -13.40
N PRO A 30 9.59 9.15 -13.15
CA PRO A 30 9.13 9.54 -11.82
C PRO A 30 8.45 8.39 -11.03
N PRO A 31 8.60 8.32 -9.69
CA PRO A 31 8.01 7.24 -8.88
C PRO A 31 6.49 7.07 -9.02
N ASP A 32 5.76 8.15 -9.28
CA ASP A 32 4.31 8.12 -9.52
C ASP A 32 3.94 7.49 -10.87
N GLU A 33 4.86 7.49 -11.85
CA GLU A 33 4.67 6.78 -13.11
C GLU A 33 4.91 5.28 -12.93
N GLU A 34 5.97 4.88 -12.24
CA GLU A 34 6.26 3.46 -11.91
C GLU A 34 5.11 2.85 -11.09
N LEU A 35 4.60 3.58 -10.09
CA LEU A 35 3.41 3.17 -9.34
C LEU A 35 2.18 3.02 -10.25
N ALA A 36 1.99 3.94 -11.20
CA ALA A 36 0.87 3.86 -12.14
C ALA A 36 0.97 2.62 -13.04
N GLU A 37 2.16 2.24 -13.49
CA GLU A 37 2.38 1.01 -14.27
C GLU A 37 2.02 -0.24 -13.47
N HIS A 38 2.41 -0.29 -12.19
CA HIS A 38 1.99 -1.37 -11.30
C HIS A 38 0.46 -1.44 -11.15
N LEU A 39 -0.22 -0.29 -11.04
CA LEU A 39 -1.67 -0.24 -10.97
C LEU A 39 -2.34 -0.73 -12.27
N ASP A 40 -1.80 -0.37 -13.43
CA ASP A 40 -2.24 -0.89 -14.72
C ASP A 40 -2.10 -2.43 -14.79
N GLN A 41 -0.97 -2.97 -14.32
CA GLN A 41 -0.79 -4.43 -14.27
C GLN A 41 -1.80 -5.14 -13.37
N LEU A 42 -2.15 -4.53 -12.23
CA LEU A 42 -3.20 -5.06 -11.35
C LEU A 42 -4.58 -5.01 -12.04
N CYS A 43 -4.88 -3.93 -12.77
CA CYS A 43 -6.09 -3.82 -13.59
C CYS A 43 -6.16 -4.92 -14.67
N GLU A 44 -5.07 -5.18 -15.38
CA GLU A 44 -4.99 -6.24 -16.40
C GLU A 44 -5.26 -7.62 -15.78
N ILE A 45 -4.69 -7.90 -14.61
CA ILE A 45 -4.95 -9.17 -13.90
C ILE A 45 -6.44 -9.32 -13.60
N ALA A 46 -7.10 -8.29 -13.07
CA ALA A 46 -8.53 -8.33 -12.74
C ALA A 46 -9.38 -8.57 -13.99
N ARG A 47 -9.17 -7.76 -15.04
CA ARG A 47 -9.90 -7.85 -16.31
C ARG A 47 -9.78 -9.24 -16.95
N ASP A 48 -8.56 -9.78 -17.02
CA ASP A 48 -8.27 -11.01 -17.74
C ASP A 48 -8.79 -12.27 -17.02
N HIS A 49 -9.25 -12.16 -15.77
CA HIS A 49 -9.63 -13.30 -14.93
C HIS A 49 -11.05 -13.23 -14.36
N ILE A 50 -11.94 -12.41 -14.93
CA ILE A 50 -13.36 -12.38 -14.54
C ILE A 50 -14.01 -13.76 -14.69
N GLU A 51 -13.74 -14.46 -15.79
CA GLU A 51 -14.28 -15.81 -16.06
C GLU A 51 -13.53 -16.95 -15.35
N ALA A 52 -12.41 -16.64 -14.69
CA ALA A 52 -11.59 -17.62 -13.98
C ALA A 52 -11.06 -17.02 -12.66
N PRO A 53 -11.97 -16.65 -11.72
CA PRO A 53 -11.63 -15.82 -10.58
C PRO A 53 -10.62 -16.48 -9.64
N GLU A 54 -10.64 -17.81 -9.46
CA GLU A 54 -9.64 -18.51 -8.66
C GLU A 54 -8.20 -18.28 -9.18
N LYS A 55 -8.01 -18.41 -10.51
CA LYS A 55 -6.72 -18.16 -11.16
C LYS A 55 -6.32 -16.69 -11.03
N GLY A 56 -7.29 -15.78 -11.15
CA GLY A 56 -7.10 -14.34 -10.94
C GLY A 56 -6.57 -14.03 -9.55
N VAL A 57 -7.22 -14.51 -8.49
CA VAL A 57 -6.81 -14.28 -7.10
C VAL A 57 -5.38 -14.80 -6.85
N ARG A 58 -5.05 -15.99 -7.37
CA ARG A 58 -3.67 -16.53 -7.27
C ARG A 58 -2.65 -15.67 -8.02
N LYS A 59 -2.99 -15.19 -9.21
CA LYS A 59 -2.10 -14.32 -10.01
C LYS A 59 -1.89 -12.98 -9.29
N LEU A 60 -2.97 -12.37 -8.78
CA LEU A 60 -2.95 -11.15 -8.01
C LEU A 60 -2.07 -11.28 -6.77
N GLY A 61 -2.28 -12.34 -5.97
CA GLY A 61 -1.47 -12.60 -4.78
C GLY A 61 0.02 -12.82 -5.07
N ARG A 62 0.37 -13.50 -6.17
CA ARG A 62 1.77 -13.65 -6.60
C ARG A 62 2.39 -12.33 -7.05
N TYR A 63 1.63 -11.52 -7.79
CA TYR A 63 2.09 -10.22 -8.25
C TYR A 63 2.37 -9.30 -7.06
N LEU A 64 1.40 -9.15 -6.15
CA LEU A 64 1.55 -8.36 -4.94
C LEU A 64 2.68 -8.90 -4.05
N GLY A 65 2.79 -10.22 -3.85
CA GLY A 65 3.88 -10.79 -3.07
C GLY A 65 5.28 -10.54 -3.66
N LYS A 66 5.38 -10.28 -4.96
CA LYS A 66 6.65 -9.98 -5.65
C LYS A 66 6.96 -8.49 -5.69
N HIS A 67 5.94 -7.65 -5.85
CA HIS A 67 6.09 -6.23 -6.18
C HIS A 67 5.57 -5.27 -5.10
N ALA A 68 5.06 -5.77 -3.97
CA ALA A 68 4.55 -4.90 -2.91
C ALA A 68 5.62 -3.91 -2.42
N ASP A 69 6.86 -4.36 -2.18
CA ASP A 69 7.96 -3.50 -1.72
C ASP A 69 8.25 -2.37 -2.73
N ASP A 70 8.33 -2.70 -4.02
CA ASP A 70 8.50 -1.72 -5.10
C ASP A 70 7.36 -0.68 -5.07
N MET A 71 6.11 -1.13 -5.04
CA MET A 71 4.93 -0.26 -5.02
C MET A 71 4.89 0.66 -3.79
N PHE A 72 5.24 0.16 -2.60
CA PHE A 72 5.33 0.98 -1.39
C PHE A 72 6.49 1.98 -1.49
N GLY A 73 7.61 1.54 -2.05
CA GLY A 73 8.77 2.38 -2.32
C GLY A 73 8.44 3.52 -3.27
N ASP A 74 7.73 3.25 -4.35
CA ASP A 74 7.33 4.23 -5.35
C ASP A 74 6.29 5.22 -4.81
N PHE A 75 5.33 4.73 -4.02
CA PHE A 75 4.38 5.60 -3.32
C PHE A 75 5.09 6.52 -2.32
N GLY A 76 5.98 5.97 -1.48
CA GLY A 76 6.78 6.75 -0.54
C GLY A 76 7.73 7.73 -1.24
N GLY A 77 8.33 7.31 -2.35
CA GLY A 77 9.18 8.13 -3.22
C GLY A 77 8.41 9.29 -3.83
N THR A 78 7.18 9.06 -4.27
CA THR A 78 6.27 10.09 -4.78
C THR A 78 6.02 11.17 -3.72
N LEU A 79 5.65 10.77 -2.51
CA LEU A 79 5.44 11.70 -1.39
C LEU A 79 6.73 12.47 -1.07
N ALA A 80 7.85 11.77 -0.96
CA ALA A 80 9.13 12.42 -0.67
C ALA A 80 9.56 13.42 -1.75
N VAL A 81 9.21 13.20 -3.02
CA VAL A 81 9.46 14.17 -4.10
C VAL A 81 8.57 15.39 -3.97
N ILE A 82 7.29 15.21 -3.65
CA ILE A 82 6.32 16.30 -3.46
C ILE A 82 6.73 17.16 -2.25
N GLU A 83 6.94 16.55 -1.09
CA GLU A 83 7.18 17.24 0.19
C GLU A 83 8.53 17.96 0.27
N ARG A 84 9.47 17.67 -0.64
CA ARG A 84 10.74 18.43 -0.74
C ARG A 84 10.60 19.77 -1.46
N ILE A 85 9.42 20.08 -2.01
CA ILE A 85 9.18 21.33 -2.74
C ILE A 85 8.76 22.40 -1.73
N ASP A 86 9.64 23.36 -1.46
CA ASP A 86 9.39 24.43 -0.49
C ASP A 86 8.32 25.46 -0.93
N ASP A 87 8.05 25.56 -2.24
CA ASP A 87 7.05 26.48 -2.79
C ASP A 87 5.68 25.80 -2.83
N ASP A 88 4.74 26.27 -2.01
CA ASP A 88 3.38 25.70 -1.87
C ASP A 88 2.64 25.52 -3.21
N ARG A 89 2.81 26.46 -4.15
CA ARG A 89 2.11 26.34 -5.45
C ARG A 89 2.73 25.24 -6.29
N LYS A 90 4.06 25.16 -6.35
CA LYS A 90 4.77 24.10 -7.07
C LYS A 90 4.55 22.73 -6.43
N HIS A 91 4.51 22.69 -5.10
CA HIS A 91 4.15 21.50 -4.33
C HIS A 91 2.78 20.99 -4.77
N ASP A 92 1.77 21.85 -4.73
CA ASP A 92 0.40 21.52 -5.11
C ASP A 92 0.28 21.07 -6.58
N ASP A 93 0.96 21.75 -7.49
CA ASP A 93 0.97 21.38 -8.90
C ASP A 93 1.58 19.99 -9.10
N ARG A 94 2.69 19.69 -8.42
CA ARG A 94 3.31 18.36 -8.47
C ARG A 94 2.42 17.28 -7.88
N ALA A 95 1.72 17.58 -6.78
CA ALA A 95 0.76 16.69 -6.14
C ALA A 95 -0.44 16.38 -7.06
N ARG A 96 -0.94 17.38 -7.81
CA ARG A 96 -2.00 17.18 -8.82
C ARG A 96 -1.53 16.27 -9.95
N VAL A 97 -0.30 16.44 -10.43
CA VAL A 97 0.29 15.55 -11.45
C VAL A 97 0.37 14.10 -10.93
N ALA A 98 0.89 13.89 -9.72
CA ALA A 98 0.97 12.56 -9.12
C ALA A 98 -0.42 11.94 -8.96
N ARG A 99 -1.38 12.71 -8.43
CA ARG A 99 -2.78 12.28 -8.30
C ARG A 99 -3.33 11.81 -9.64
N ASP A 100 -3.16 12.59 -10.69
CA ASP A 100 -3.76 12.28 -11.99
C ASP A 100 -3.14 11.02 -12.59
N ARG A 101 -1.83 10.82 -12.46
CA ARG A 101 -1.13 9.60 -12.89
C ARG A 101 -1.58 8.37 -12.13
N ILE A 102 -1.62 8.43 -10.80
CA ILE A 102 -2.01 7.31 -9.94
C ILE A 102 -3.49 6.97 -10.10
N GLN A 103 -4.36 7.98 -10.25
CA GLN A 103 -5.81 7.74 -10.33
C GLN A 103 -6.26 7.30 -11.72
N LYS A 104 -5.56 7.67 -12.79
CA LYS A 104 -5.89 7.27 -14.16
C LYS A 104 -6.08 5.76 -14.34
N PRO A 105 -5.13 4.87 -13.97
CA PRO A 105 -5.30 3.42 -14.14
C PRO A 105 -6.50 2.90 -13.34
N LEU A 106 -6.60 3.32 -12.07
CA LEU A 106 -7.69 2.91 -11.16
C LEU A 106 -9.09 3.27 -11.69
N ARG A 107 -9.25 4.48 -12.23
CA ARG A 107 -10.53 4.92 -12.82
C ARG A 107 -10.82 4.20 -14.13
N THR A 108 -9.79 3.95 -14.94
CA THR A 108 -9.94 3.29 -16.24
C THR A 108 -10.46 1.86 -16.08
N CYS A 109 -10.03 1.16 -15.02
CA CYS A 109 -10.38 -0.23 -14.78
C CYS A 109 -11.39 -0.45 -13.62
N GLU A 110 -12.05 0.61 -13.12
CA GLU A 110 -12.97 0.52 -11.97
C GLU A 110 -14.05 -0.54 -12.17
N ARG A 111 -14.66 -0.59 -13.35
CA ARG A 111 -15.70 -1.58 -13.68
C ARG A 111 -15.15 -3.01 -13.79
N ASP A 112 -13.91 -3.17 -14.24
CA ASP A 112 -13.28 -4.48 -14.34
C ASP A 112 -13.00 -5.03 -12.94
N TRP A 113 -12.58 -4.17 -12.01
CA TRP A 113 -12.44 -4.52 -10.60
C TRP A 113 -13.75 -4.91 -9.94
N GLU A 114 -14.82 -4.16 -10.19
CA GLU A 114 -16.16 -4.49 -9.68
C GLU A 114 -16.60 -5.87 -10.16
N ARG A 115 -16.51 -6.13 -11.47
CA ARG A 115 -16.87 -7.43 -12.05
C ARG A 115 -15.99 -8.57 -11.54
N PHE A 116 -14.69 -8.34 -11.42
CA PHE A 116 -13.78 -9.34 -10.88
C PHE A 116 -14.08 -9.63 -9.41
N ALA A 117 -14.39 -8.62 -8.60
CA ALA A 117 -14.79 -8.80 -7.21
C ALA A 117 -16.10 -9.61 -7.10
N ASP A 118 -17.11 -9.27 -7.91
CA ASP A 118 -18.37 -10.00 -7.95
C ASP A 118 -18.16 -11.48 -8.36
N ALA A 119 -17.29 -11.72 -9.35
CA ALA A 119 -16.93 -13.07 -9.78
C ALA A 119 -16.20 -13.86 -8.68
N VAL A 120 -15.31 -13.20 -7.93
CA VAL A 120 -14.62 -13.81 -6.78
C VAL A 120 -15.60 -14.13 -5.65
N GLU A 121 -16.57 -13.26 -5.37
CA GLU A 121 -17.59 -13.51 -4.35
C GLU A 121 -18.53 -14.68 -4.74
N ALA A 122 -18.83 -14.82 -6.03
CA ALA A 122 -19.67 -15.90 -6.55
C ALA A 122 -18.95 -17.27 -6.64
N ASP A 123 -17.61 -17.29 -6.67
CA ASP A 123 -16.80 -18.51 -6.73
C ASP A 123 -16.28 -18.92 -5.33
N PRO A 124 -16.76 -20.04 -4.74
CA PRO A 124 -16.34 -20.48 -3.41
C PRO A 124 -14.83 -20.75 -3.27
N ALA A 125 -14.18 -21.23 -4.32
CA ALA A 125 -12.74 -21.52 -4.29
C ALA A 125 -11.93 -20.22 -4.33
N ALA A 126 -12.33 -19.25 -5.16
CA ALA A 126 -11.72 -17.93 -5.20
C ALA A 126 -11.91 -17.17 -3.88
N ALA A 127 -13.13 -17.14 -3.33
CA ALA A 127 -13.44 -16.51 -2.05
C ALA A 127 -12.61 -17.11 -0.90
N ALA A 128 -12.49 -18.44 -0.85
CA ALA A 128 -11.67 -19.13 0.16
C ALA A 128 -10.19 -18.76 0.10
N LEU A 129 -9.65 -18.43 -1.08
CA LEU A 129 -8.29 -17.95 -1.24
C LEU A 129 -8.10 -16.55 -0.68
N VAL A 130 -9.03 -15.63 -0.97
CA VAL A 130 -9.01 -14.26 -0.44
C VAL A 130 -9.08 -14.28 1.09
N ASP A 131 -10.02 -15.04 1.64
CA ASP A 131 -10.21 -15.19 3.08
C ASP A 131 -8.99 -15.81 3.78
N ARG A 132 -8.37 -16.83 3.17
CA ARG A 132 -7.10 -17.40 3.66
C ARG A 132 -5.97 -16.36 3.63
N PHE A 133 -5.87 -15.58 2.56
CA PHE A 133 -4.87 -14.52 2.44
C PHE A 133 -5.06 -13.47 3.54
N ALA A 134 -6.29 -12.98 3.74
CA ALA A 134 -6.62 -12.00 4.76
C ALA A 134 -6.28 -12.50 6.18
N ARG A 135 -6.64 -13.74 6.53
CA ARG A 135 -6.26 -14.35 7.81
C ARG A 135 -4.75 -14.46 7.99
N ARG A 136 -4.02 -14.87 6.95
CA ARG A 136 -2.56 -14.99 7.02
C ARG A 136 -1.91 -13.62 7.23
N LEU A 137 -2.37 -12.60 6.52
CA LEU A 137 -1.89 -11.24 6.68
C LEU A 137 -2.20 -10.70 8.09
N ASN A 138 -3.43 -10.88 8.58
CA ASN A 138 -3.80 -10.51 9.95
C ASN A 138 -2.91 -11.17 10.99
N ARG A 139 -2.63 -12.47 10.84
CA ARG A 139 -1.70 -13.18 11.72
C ARG A 139 -0.28 -12.61 11.65
N THR A 140 0.19 -12.20 10.47
CA THR A 140 1.49 -11.51 10.34
C THR A 140 1.49 -10.19 11.12
N PHE A 141 0.43 -9.39 11.02
CA PHE A 141 0.28 -8.17 11.82
C PHE A 141 0.26 -8.46 13.31
N GLU A 142 -0.52 -9.45 13.75
CA GLU A 142 -0.53 -9.90 15.14
C GLU A 142 0.88 -10.28 15.57
N ILE A 143 1.63 -11.08 14.81
CA ILE A 143 3.00 -11.45 15.20
C ILE A 143 3.93 -10.23 15.31
N ILE A 144 3.86 -9.30 14.36
CA ILE A 144 4.76 -8.12 14.33
C ILE A 144 4.41 -7.14 15.46
N PHE A 145 3.13 -6.96 15.76
CA PHE A 145 2.64 -5.90 16.64
C PHE A 145 2.07 -6.40 17.98
N SER A 146 1.93 -7.72 18.19
CA SER A 146 1.61 -8.28 19.50
C SER A 146 2.85 -8.25 20.37
N SER A 147 2.83 -7.41 21.39
CA SER A 147 3.86 -7.37 22.43
C SER A 147 3.82 -8.66 23.25
N THR A 148 4.88 -9.45 23.24
CA THR A 148 5.21 -10.32 24.36
C THR A 148 5.59 -9.40 25.53
N GLU A 149 4.73 -9.34 26.54
CA GLU A 149 4.89 -8.65 27.84
C GLU A 149 4.67 -7.12 27.93
N SER A 150 3.74 -6.78 28.84
CA SER A 150 3.65 -5.54 29.63
C SER A 150 3.28 -4.24 28.92
N SER A 151 2.00 -3.84 29.03
CA SER A 151 1.62 -2.43 28.95
C SER A 151 2.54 -1.59 29.84
N PRO A 152 3.28 -0.60 29.30
CA PRO A 152 3.68 0.52 30.12
C PRO A 152 2.37 1.24 30.45
N ARG A 153 1.84 1.00 31.65
CA ARG A 153 0.84 1.91 32.20
C ARG A 153 1.51 3.29 32.18
N LEU A 154 0.82 4.28 31.63
CA LEU A 154 1.16 5.72 31.67
C LEU A 154 1.40 6.30 33.10
N ARG A 155 1.55 5.46 34.13
CA ARG A 155 1.77 5.80 35.54
C ARG A 155 3.14 5.42 36.10
N THR A 156 4.05 4.86 35.30
CA THR A 156 5.44 4.59 35.73
C THR A 156 6.43 5.30 34.84
N LEU A 157 6.38 6.63 34.82
CA LEU A 157 7.58 7.40 34.54
C LEU A 157 8.48 7.34 35.79
N PRO A 158 9.79 7.05 35.65
CA PRO A 158 10.72 7.16 36.77
C PRO A 158 10.70 8.59 37.29
N ARG A 159 10.46 8.76 38.59
CA ARG A 159 10.45 10.05 39.30
C ARG A 159 11.71 10.91 39.04
N GLN A 160 12.80 10.28 38.60
CA GLN A 160 14.07 10.89 38.24
C GLN A 160 14.00 11.89 37.06
N LEU A 161 12.96 11.85 36.21
CA LEU A 161 12.82 12.80 35.09
C LEU A 161 12.13 14.12 35.49
N LEU A 162 11.42 14.16 36.62
CA LEU A 162 10.71 15.37 37.06
C LEU A 162 11.61 16.36 37.81
N GLU A 163 12.68 15.90 38.46
CA GLU A 163 13.60 16.78 39.20
C GLU A 163 14.54 17.60 38.30
N ARG A 164 14.59 17.33 37.00
CA ARG A 164 15.45 18.05 36.05
C ARG A 164 14.80 19.30 35.45
N PHE A 165 13.53 19.56 35.75
CA PHE A 165 12.77 20.72 35.26
C PHE A 165 12.51 21.80 36.32
N GLU A 166 12.99 21.63 37.56
CA GLU A 166 12.86 22.62 38.64
C GLU A 166 14.19 23.30 39.03
N ARG A 167 15.14 23.43 38.10
CA ARG A 167 16.29 24.33 38.27
C ARG A 167 16.49 25.24 37.08
#